data_AF-A0A7X3YCD7-F1
#
_entry.id   AF-A0A7X3YCD7-F1
#
_cell.length_a   1.000
_cell.length_b   1.000
_cell.length_c   1.000
_cell.angle_alpha   90.00
_cell.angle_beta   90.00
_cell.angle_gamma   90.00
#
_symmetry.space_group_name_H-M   'P 1'
#
loop_
_entity.id
_entity.type
_entity.pdbx_description
1 polymer ?
#
loop_
_entity_poly.entity_id
_entity_poly.type
_entity_poly.pdbx_seq_one_letter_code
_entity_poly.pdbx_strand_id
1 'polypeptide(L)'
;MDGAGRAIPPEPSESRYREDGSLVREAWALPLEEAFLEAFLRDLFENHWPGIRFGPMIQGAAYEWKCPGAPERISLFDGYLTVMFGNGGHFHLCIGENRGSSASPTGPALRAHRRPSRAEIFRGFDRDAKPLTWGFEMWNGKGENGLTVFFPSPFLNDDDTLADPADFSRLATWRAVSARWLGRAPEALDEEGKGFARSRH
;
A
#
# COMPACT_ATOMS: atom_id res chain seq x y z
N MET A 1 -1.07 -16.87 -17.44
CA MET A 1 -1.92 -17.97 -16.92
C MET A 1 -2.92 -17.32 -16.01
N ASP A 2 -4.16 -17.29 -16.47
CA ASP A 2 -5.24 -16.48 -15.93
C ASP A 2 -5.73 -17.07 -14.61
N GLY A 3 -5.20 -16.55 -13.50
CA GLY A 3 -5.92 -16.57 -12.24
C GLY A 3 -7.04 -15.54 -12.35
N ALA A 4 -8.23 -15.96 -12.76
CA ALA A 4 -9.44 -15.14 -12.67
C ALA A 4 -9.75 -14.91 -11.18
N GLY A 5 -8.94 -14.04 -10.55
CA GLY A 5 -9.18 -13.50 -9.24
C GLY A 5 -10.49 -12.73 -9.25
N ARG A 6 -11.18 -12.75 -8.12
CA ARG A 6 -12.41 -11.99 -7.91
C ARG A 6 -12.21 -10.54 -8.38
N ALA A 7 -13.01 -10.10 -9.34
CA ALA A 7 -12.98 -8.72 -9.80
C ALA A 7 -13.27 -7.79 -8.61
N ILE A 8 -12.35 -6.85 -8.36
CA ILE A 8 -12.54 -5.82 -7.34
C ILE A 8 -13.47 -4.76 -7.96
N PRO A 9 -14.57 -4.39 -7.31
CA PRO A 9 -15.44 -3.33 -7.81
C PRO A 9 -14.64 -2.03 -8.01
N PRO A 10 -14.93 -1.26 -9.07
CA PRO A 10 -14.27 0.01 -9.26
C PRO A 10 -14.62 0.99 -8.15
N GLU A 11 -15.80 0.93 -7.55
CA GLU A 11 -16.20 1.84 -6.45
C GLU A 11 -15.52 1.51 -5.12
N PRO A 12 -15.26 2.52 -4.25
CA PRO A 12 -14.72 2.28 -2.92
C PRO A 12 -15.60 1.30 -2.13
N SER A 13 -14.97 0.33 -1.47
CA SER A 13 -15.67 -0.53 -0.50
C SER A 13 -15.96 0.19 0.81
N GLU A 14 -15.21 1.26 1.11
CA GLU A 14 -15.36 2.07 2.31
C GLU A 14 -15.10 3.55 1.97
N SER A 15 -15.99 4.43 2.44
CA SER A 15 -15.77 5.87 2.48
C SER A 15 -15.90 6.35 3.91
N ARG A 16 -14.91 7.10 4.40
CA ARG A 16 -14.91 7.71 5.73
C ARG A 16 -15.12 9.20 5.64
N TYR A 17 -15.94 9.72 6.54
CA TYR A 17 -16.30 11.13 6.64
C TYR A 17 -15.97 11.66 8.03
N ARG A 18 -15.69 12.97 8.13
CA ARG A 18 -15.62 13.67 9.42
C ARG A 18 -17.02 13.92 9.96
N GLU A 19 -17.12 14.40 11.20
CA GLU A 19 -18.38 14.81 11.82
C GLU A 19 -19.11 15.90 11.03
N ASP A 20 -18.37 16.77 10.31
CA ASP A 20 -18.93 17.82 9.45
C ASP A 20 -19.39 17.32 8.07
N GLY A 21 -19.27 16.03 7.79
CA GLY A 21 -19.64 15.40 6.52
C GLY A 21 -18.58 15.49 5.42
N SER A 22 -17.42 16.11 5.66
CA SER A 22 -16.32 16.13 4.68
C SER A 22 -15.69 14.75 4.51
N LEU A 23 -15.43 14.35 3.27
CA LEU A 23 -14.76 13.09 2.94
C LEU A 23 -13.30 13.12 3.43
N VAL A 24 -12.86 12.03 4.06
CA VAL A 24 -11.51 11.86 4.63
C VAL A 24 -10.72 10.78 3.91
N ARG A 25 -11.41 9.69 3.53
CA ARG A 25 -10.76 8.53 2.95
C ARG A 25 -11.73 7.72 2.12
N GLU A 26 -11.23 7.21 1.01
CA GLU A 26 -11.81 6.10 0.27
C GLU A 26 -10.84 4.93 0.29
N ALA A 27 -11.37 3.72 0.41
CA ALA A 27 -10.58 2.50 0.40
C ALA A 27 -11.26 1.40 -0.42
N TRP A 28 -10.43 0.60 -1.10
CA TRP A 28 -10.82 -0.55 -1.90
C TRP A 28 -10.21 -1.80 -1.29
N ALA A 29 -11.06 -2.63 -0.69
CA ALA A 29 -10.68 -3.90 -0.11
C ALA A 29 -10.14 -4.85 -1.20
N LEU A 30 -8.96 -5.39 -0.94
CA LEU A 30 -8.30 -6.37 -1.78
C LEU A 30 -8.57 -7.80 -1.27
N PRO A 31 -8.63 -8.79 -2.17
CA PRO A 31 -8.60 -10.20 -1.80
C PRO A 31 -7.37 -10.55 -0.95
N LEU A 32 -7.52 -11.46 0.02
CA LEU A 32 -6.47 -11.84 0.98
C LEU A 32 -5.80 -13.17 0.65
N GLU A 33 -6.16 -13.78 -0.47
CA GLU A 33 -5.55 -14.99 -0.99
C GLU A 33 -4.06 -14.73 -1.28
N GLU A 34 -3.18 -15.63 -0.82
CA GLU A 34 -1.72 -15.49 -0.92
C GLU A 34 -1.27 -15.20 -2.36
N ALA A 35 -1.86 -15.89 -3.35
CA ALA A 35 -1.56 -15.69 -4.75
C ALA A 35 -1.95 -14.29 -5.27
N PHE A 36 -3.05 -13.71 -4.77
CA PHE A 36 -3.45 -12.35 -5.13
C PHE A 36 -2.47 -11.33 -4.54
N LEU A 37 -2.21 -11.44 -3.23
CA LEU A 37 -1.30 -10.53 -2.53
C LEU A 37 0.12 -10.62 -3.08
N GLU A 38 0.61 -11.81 -3.43
CA GLU A 38 1.90 -11.98 -4.10
C GLU A 38 1.91 -11.24 -5.44
N ALA A 39 0.91 -11.45 -6.29
CA ALA A 39 0.87 -10.81 -7.61
C ALA A 39 0.78 -9.28 -7.50
N PHE A 40 -0.01 -8.76 -6.56
CA PHE A 40 -0.14 -7.32 -6.31
C PHE A 40 1.16 -6.71 -5.77
N LEU A 41 1.77 -7.31 -4.75
CA LEU A 41 3.00 -6.79 -4.16
C LEU A 41 4.19 -6.91 -5.11
N ARG A 42 4.26 -7.98 -5.92
CA ARG A 42 5.25 -8.08 -7.00
C ARG A 42 5.10 -6.93 -7.98
N ASP A 43 3.89 -6.66 -8.45
CA ASP A 43 3.65 -5.54 -9.36
C ASP A 43 4.10 -4.20 -8.76
N LEU A 44 3.78 -3.93 -7.49
CA LEU A 44 4.24 -2.73 -6.79
C LEU A 44 5.78 -2.64 -6.73
N PHE A 45 6.47 -3.68 -6.25
CA PHE A 45 7.91 -3.61 -6.04
C PHE A 45 8.74 -3.85 -7.31
N GLU A 46 8.22 -4.52 -8.33
CA GLU A 46 8.93 -4.71 -9.61
C GLU A 46 8.72 -3.51 -10.54
N ASN A 47 7.49 -2.96 -10.62
CA ASN A 47 7.14 -1.93 -11.61
C ASN A 47 6.99 -0.52 -11.04
N HIS A 48 6.76 -0.39 -9.73
CA HIS A 48 6.47 0.90 -9.08
C HIS A 48 7.42 1.23 -7.93
N TRP A 49 8.52 0.49 -7.76
CA TRP A 49 9.52 0.79 -6.73
C TRP A 49 10.09 2.22 -6.75
N PRO A 50 10.22 2.91 -7.91
CA PRO A 50 10.70 4.29 -7.89
C PRO A 50 9.66 5.20 -7.21
N GLY A 51 10.09 5.88 -6.15
CA GLY A 51 9.31 6.92 -5.49
C GLY A 51 8.28 6.44 -4.46
N ILE A 52 7.99 5.14 -4.33
CA ILE A 52 7.17 4.66 -3.20
C ILE A 52 7.91 4.82 -1.88
N ARG A 53 7.14 5.00 -0.80
CA ARG A 53 7.61 4.95 0.59
C ARG A 53 6.87 3.84 1.29
N PHE A 54 7.58 3.04 2.09
CA PHE A 54 6.93 1.90 2.72
C PHE A 54 7.48 1.58 4.10
N GLY A 55 6.62 0.96 4.91
CA GLY A 55 7.02 0.41 6.20
C GLY A 55 5.81 0.22 7.13
N PRO A 56 6.03 -0.31 8.33
CA PRO A 56 4.96 -0.52 9.30
C PRO A 56 4.54 0.79 9.95
N MET A 57 3.24 0.91 10.24
CA MET A 57 2.66 2.02 11.00
C MET A 57 1.89 1.51 12.20
N ILE A 58 2.59 1.28 13.31
CA ILE A 58 2.02 0.72 14.53
C ILE A 58 1.83 1.81 15.59
N GLN A 59 1.05 1.51 16.63
CA GLN A 59 0.92 2.44 17.76
C GLN A 59 2.29 2.63 18.43
N GLY A 60 2.80 3.85 18.38
CA GLY A 60 4.08 4.25 18.97
C GLY A 60 5.29 4.25 18.02
N ALA A 61 5.15 3.81 16.76
CA ALA A 61 6.23 3.89 15.79
C ALA A 61 5.74 3.83 14.33
N ALA A 62 6.33 4.67 13.48
CA ALA A 62 6.22 4.57 12.03
C ALA A 62 7.62 4.69 11.41
N TYR A 63 7.92 3.81 10.46
CA TYR A 63 9.12 3.89 9.64
C TYR A 63 8.71 3.94 8.19
N GLU A 64 9.34 4.83 7.43
CA GLU A 64 9.14 4.94 5.99
C GLU A 64 10.49 4.81 5.29
N TRP A 65 10.63 3.76 4.51
CA TRP A 65 11.82 3.48 3.73
C TRP A 65 11.59 3.79 2.26
N LYS A 66 12.67 4.22 1.60
CA LYS A 66 12.77 4.33 0.15
C LYS A 66 13.34 3.00 -0.36
N CYS A 67 12.89 2.55 -1.52
CA CYS A 67 13.59 1.47 -2.21
C CYS A 67 14.99 1.99 -2.59
N PRO A 68 16.09 1.33 -2.17
CA PRO A 68 17.44 1.78 -2.49
C PRO A 68 17.80 1.53 -3.97
N GLY A 69 16.98 0.76 -4.68
CA GLY A 69 17.02 0.47 -6.10
C GLY A 69 15.90 -0.50 -6.46
N ALA A 70 15.90 -0.98 -7.70
CA ALA A 70 15.03 -2.09 -8.11
C ALA A 70 15.33 -3.34 -7.24
N PRO A 71 14.32 -4.15 -6.87
CA PRO A 71 14.56 -5.38 -6.15
C PRO A 71 15.37 -6.36 -7.02
N GLU A 72 16.42 -6.95 -6.44
CA GLU A 72 17.20 -8.01 -7.10
C GLU A 72 16.44 -9.33 -7.13
N ARG A 73 15.56 -9.56 -6.14
CA ARG A 73 14.77 -10.77 -6.02
C ARG A 73 13.53 -10.56 -5.16
N ILE A 74 12.40 -11.11 -5.64
CA ILE A 74 11.19 -11.27 -4.83
C ILE A 74 10.85 -12.77 -4.78
N SER A 75 10.75 -13.33 -3.58
CA SER A 75 10.47 -14.75 -3.35
C SER A 75 9.37 -14.97 -2.32
N LEU A 76 8.59 -16.02 -2.48
CA LEU A 76 7.60 -16.47 -1.51
C LEU A 76 8.06 -17.80 -0.89
N PHE A 77 8.09 -17.86 0.43
CA PHE A 77 8.40 -19.09 1.17
C PHE A 77 7.63 -19.13 2.49
N ASP A 78 6.93 -20.23 2.74
CA ASP A 78 6.18 -20.49 3.99
C ASP A 78 5.31 -19.30 4.45
N GLY A 79 4.52 -18.75 3.52
CA GLY A 79 3.61 -17.62 3.76
C GLY A 79 4.28 -16.24 3.80
N TYR A 80 5.61 -16.15 3.67
CA TYR A 80 6.34 -14.89 3.69
C TYR A 80 6.84 -14.49 2.30
N LEU A 81 6.44 -13.31 1.84
CA LEU A 81 7.05 -12.61 0.73
C LEU A 81 8.33 -11.90 1.22
N THR A 82 9.45 -12.17 0.56
CA THR A 82 10.71 -11.48 0.77
C THR A 82 11.00 -10.59 -0.43
N VAL A 83 11.23 -9.30 -0.19
CA VAL A 83 11.73 -8.36 -1.21
C VAL A 83 13.17 -8.01 -0.87
N MET A 84 14.10 -8.37 -1.75
CA MET A 84 15.55 -8.23 -1.58
C MET A 84 16.09 -7.10 -2.47
N PHE A 85 16.82 -6.16 -1.87
CA PHE A 85 17.50 -5.07 -2.58
C PHE A 85 19.03 -5.18 -2.50
N GLY A 86 19.55 -6.40 -2.48
CA GLY A 86 20.99 -6.69 -2.33
C GLY A 86 21.57 -6.07 -1.05
N ASN A 87 22.62 -5.26 -1.21
CA ASN A 87 23.27 -4.55 -0.11
C ASN A 87 22.39 -3.47 0.54
N GLY A 88 21.27 -3.10 -0.09
CA GLY A 88 20.27 -2.19 0.47
C GLY A 88 19.36 -2.82 1.52
N GLY A 89 19.52 -4.12 1.79
CA GLY A 89 18.73 -4.86 2.77
C GLY A 89 17.52 -5.57 2.14
N HIS A 90 16.61 -6.01 3.01
CA HIS A 90 15.39 -6.72 2.62
C HIS A 90 14.36 -6.66 3.74
N PHE A 91 13.11 -6.98 3.43
CA PHE A 91 12.07 -7.19 4.42
C PHE A 91 11.28 -8.47 4.13
N HIS A 92 10.61 -8.99 5.16
CA HIS A 92 9.76 -10.17 5.09
C HIS A 92 8.35 -9.79 5.52
N LEU A 93 7.37 -10.15 4.70
CA LEU A 93 5.97 -9.84 4.94
C LEU A 93 5.13 -11.10 4.86
N CYS A 94 4.41 -11.43 5.93
CA CYS A 94 3.50 -12.57 5.92
C CYS A 94 2.26 -12.21 5.10
N ILE A 95 2.08 -12.87 3.96
CA ILE A 95 0.95 -12.67 3.03
C ILE A 95 0.06 -13.92 2.92
N GLY A 96 0.42 -15.01 3.60
CA GLY A 96 -0.39 -16.22 3.63
C GLY A 96 -0.19 -17.03 4.91
N GLU A 97 -0.16 -18.35 4.79
CA GLU A 97 -0.11 -19.23 5.96
C GLU A 97 1.33 -19.65 6.28
N ASN A 98 1.87 -19.17 7.39
CA ASN A 98 3.17 -19.60 7.88
C ASN A 98 3.05 -20.88 8.72
N ARG A 99 3.54 -22.02 8.22
CA ARG A 99 3.44 -23.33 8.89
C ARG A 99 4.64 -23.66 9.76
N GLY A 100 5.80 -23.06 9.47
CA GLY A 100 7.05 -23.41 10.12
C GLY A 100 7.62 -24.73 9.61
N SER A 101 8.80 -25.09 10.10
CA SER A 101 9.44 -26.36 9.73
C SER A 101 8.85 -27.55 10.50
N SER A 102 9.09 -28.77 10.05
CA SER A 102 8.72 -29.98 10.80
C SER A 102 9.36 -30.05 12.18
N ALA A 103 10.58 -29.53 12.34
CA ALA A 103 11.30 -29.49 13.62
C ALA A 103 10.82 -28.36 14.55
N SER A 104 10.19 -27.32 14.00
CA SER A 104 9.67 -26.18 14.75
C SER A 104 8.41 -25.63 14.07
N PRO A 105 7.26 -26.30 14.26
CA PRO A 105 6.02 -25.91 13.62
C PRO A 105 5.45 -24.63 14.25
N THR A 106 4.93 -23.71 13.43
CA THR A 106 4.25 -22.50 13.91
C THR A 106 2.89 -22.89 14.48
N GLY A 107 2.65 -22.66 15.77
CA GLY A 107 1.38 -23.01 16.43
C GLY A 107 0.17 -22.24 15.85
N PRO A 108 -1.06 -22.79 15.90
CA PRO A 108 -2.24 -22.22 15.23
C PRO A 108 -2.52 -20.74 15.59
N ALA A 109 -2.36 -20.36 16.86
CA ALA A 109 -2.58 -18.99 17.31
C ALA A 109 -1.61 -18.00 16.65
N LEU A 110 -0.33 -18.38 16.51
CA LEU A 110 0.67 -17.54 15.86
C LEU A 110 0.46 -17.48 14.34
N ARG A 111 0.00 -18.57 13.71
CA ARG A 111 -0.42 -18.55 12.29
C ARG A 111 -1.55 -17.56 12.06
N ALA A 112 -2.57 -17.61 12.92
CA ALA A 112 -3.71 -16.70 12.86
C ALA A 112 -3.28 -15.23 13.07
N HIS A 113 -2.35 -14.96 13.99
CA HIS A 113 -1.78 -13.61 14.18
C HIS A 113 -1.05 -13.14 12.92
N ARG A 114 -0.13 -13.95 12.37
CA ARG A 114 0.72 -13.54 11.24
C ARG A 114 -0.04 -13.30 9.95
N ARG A 115 -1.09 -14.09 9.66
CA ARG A 115 -1.83 -14.01 8.41
C ARG A 115 -2.48 -12.63 8.21
N PRO A 116 -2.55 -12.11 6.97
CA PRO A 116 -3.35 -10.92 6.68
C PRO A 116 -4.81 -11.07 7.12
N SER A 117 -5.36 -9.97 7.63
CA SER A 117 -6.80 -9.82 7.94
C SER A 117 -7.48 -8.74 7.13
N ARG A 118 -6.70 -7.81 6.56
CA ARG A 118 -7.18 -6.69 5.75
C ARG A 118 -6.05 -6.22 4.85
N ALA A 119 -6.39 -5.88 3.61
CA ALA A 119 -5.49 -5.32 2.62
C ALA A 119 -6.31 -4.34 1.76
N GLU A 120 -5.81 -3.13 1.55
CA GLU A 120 -6.58 -2.06 0.90
C GLU A 120 -5.70 -1.16 0.05
N ILE A 121 -6.18 -0.81 -1.13
CA ILE A 121 -5.74 0.42 -1.82
C ILE A 121 -6.55 1.58 -1.24
N PHE A 122 -5.96 2.78 -1.12
CA PHE A 122 -6.66 3.94 -0.57
C PHE A 122 -6.32 5.26 -1.27
N ARG A 123 -7.25 6.20 -1.11
CA ARG A 123 -7.11 7.62 -1.41
C ARG A 123 -7.55 8.42 -0.17
N GLY A 124 -6.67 9.27 0.35
CA GLY A 124 -6.92 10.15 1.49
C GLY A 124 -7.15 11.59 1.05
N PHE A 125 -7.95 12.31 1.84
CA PHE A 125 -8.42 13.67 1.54
C PHE A 125 -8.04 14.66 2.64
N ASP A 126 -7.76 15.90 2.23
CA ASP A 126 -7.53 17.02 3.15
C ASP A 126 -8.84 17.53 3.79
N ARG A 127 -8.77 18.70 4.43
CA ARG A 127 -9.93 19.34 5.08
C ARG A 127 -10.92 19.98 4.10
N ASP A 128 -10.46 20.31 2.90
CA ASP A 128 -11.28 20.85 1.82
C ASP A 128 -11.89 19.72 0.96
N ALA A 129 -11.81 18.47 1.44
CA ALA A 129 -12.22 17.26 0.75
C ALA A 129 -11.55 17.09 -0.62
N LYS A 130 -10.26 17.47 -0.72
CA LYS A 130 -9.43 17.25 -1.91
C LYS A 130 -8.40 16.16 -1.69
N PRO A 131 -8.10 15.31 -2.71
CA PRO A 131 -7.10 14.26 -2.57
C PRO A 131 -5.73 14.77 -2.15
N LEU A 132 -5.10 14.04 -1.24
CA LEU A 132 -3.83 14.41 -0.61
C LEU A 132 -2.83 13.24 -0.58
N THR A 133 -3.33 12.02 -0.36
CA THR A 133 -2.51 10.81 -0.24
C THR A 133 -3.13 9.65 -1.02
N TRP A 134 -2.28 8.76 -1.54
CA TRP A 134 -2.68 7.55 -2.26
C TRP A 134 -1.74 6.43 -1.86
N GLY A 135 -2.23 5.21 -1.78
CA GLY A 135 -1.37 4.11 -1.38
C GLY A 135 -2.06 2.79 -1.16
N PHE A 136 -1.36 1.92 -0.44
CA PHE A 136 -1.79 0.61 -0.02
C PHE A 136 -1.50 0.38 1.47
N GLU A 137 -2.37 -0.33 2.17
CA GLU A 137 -2.19 -0.72 3.57
C GLU A 137 -2.56 -2.20 3.77
N MET A 138 -1.85 -2.89 4.67
CA MET A 138 -2.13 -4.26 5.05
C MET A 138 -1.96 -4.49 6.55
N TRP A 139 -2.91 -5.21 7.14
CA TRP A 139 -2.95 -5.55 8.56
C TRP A 139 -2.95 -7.06 8.77
N ASN A 140 -2.33 -7.50 9.86
CA ASN A 140 -2.28 -8.91 10.25
C ASN A 140 -3.53 -9.32 11.05
N GLY A 141 -3.61 -10.57 11.51
CA GLY A 141 -4.74 -11.13 12.27
C GLY A 141 -5.04 -10.46 13.62
N LYS A 142 -4.18 -9.55 14.08
CA LYS A 142 -4.39 -8.73 15.29
C LYS A 142 -4.72 -7.27 14.97
N GLY A 143 -4.88 -6.91 13.70
CA GLY A 143 -5.17 -5.55 13.29
C GLY A 143 -3.95 -4.63 13.38
N GLU A 144 -2.74 -5.17 13.46
CA GLU A 144 -1.51 -4.40 13.43
C GLU A 144 -1.15 -4.10 11.97
N ASN A 145 -0.90 -2.84 11.63
CA ASN A 145 -0.47 -2.45 10.28
C ASN A 145 0.97 -2.93 10.07
N GLY A 146 1.12 -3.97 9.27
CA GLY A 146 2.42 -4.56 8.95
C GLY A 146 3.10 -3.91 7.75
N LEU A 147 2.31 -3.25 6.90
CA LEU A 147 2.80 -2.54 5.72
C LEU A 147 1.84 -1.41 5.35
N THR A 148 2.35 -0.19 5.27
CA THR A 148 1.81 0.91 4.48
C THR A 148 2.77 1.16 3.32
N VAL A 149 2.24 1.36 2.12
CA VAL A 149 2.97 1.84 0.94
C VAL A 149 2.30 3.14 0.49
N PHE A 150 2.99 4.26 0.61
CA PHE A 150 2.57 5.50 -0.03
C PHE A 150 3.07 5.55 -1.47
N PHE A 151 2.16 5.88 -2.38
CA PHE A 151 2.52 6.19 -3.75
C PHE A 151 3.11 7.60 -3.84
N PRO A 152 3.91 7.90 -4.90
CA PRO A 152 4.46 9.22 -5.09
C PRO A 152 3.39 10.31 -5.02
N SER A 153 3.58 11.27 -4.12
CA SER A 153 2.69 12.41 -3.96
C SER A 153 3.08 13.54 -4.92
N PRO A 154 2.13 14.20 -5.60
CA PRO A 154 2.39 15.43 -6.36
C PRO A 154 2.96 16.57 -5.52
N PHE A 155 2.77 16.51 -4.21
CA PHE A 155 3.07 17.59 -3.29
C PHE A 155 4.40 17.41 -2.55
N LEU A 156 5.13 16.32 -2.84
CA LEU A 156 6.40 15.98 -2.20
C LEU A 156 7.47 15.67 -3.23
N ASN A 157 8.65 16.28 -3.06
CA ASN A 157 9.87 15.92 -3.77
C ASN A 157 10.42 14.59 -3.24
N ASP A 158 11.39 14.02 -3.95
CA ASP A 158 11.97 12.73 -3.56
C ASP A 158 12.78 12.78 -2.25
N ASP A 159 13.17 13.96 -1.78
CA ASP A 159 13.81 14.18 -0.47
C ASP A 159 12.79 14.47 0.64
N ASP A 160 11.49 14.27 0.36
CA ASP A 160 10.35 14.48 1.25
C ASP A 160 10.11 15.96 1.63
N THR A 161 10.74 16.90 0.91
CA THR A 161 10.39 18.34 0.95
C THR A 161 9.13 18.64 0.14
N LEU A 162 8.50 19.80 0.38
CA LEU A 162 7.30 20.21 -0.36
C LEU A 162 7.66 20.55 -1.82
N ALA A 163 6.88 20.01 -2.76
CA ALA A 163 6.96 20.40 -4.17
C ALA A 163 6.24 21.74 -4.42
N ASP A 164 6.89 22.66 -5.14
CA ASP A 164 6.30 23.92 -5.61
C ASP A 164 6.88 24.28 -7.00
N PRO A 165 6.08 24.23 -8.09
CA PRO A 165 4.66 23.82 -8.12
C PRO A 165 4.48 22.31 -7.87
N ALA A 166 3.25 21.88 -7.61
CA ALA A 166 2.93 20.45 -7.51
C ALA A 166 3.17 19.72 -8.84
N ASP A 167 3.68 18.50 -8.76
CA ASP A 167 3.97 17.64 -9.92
C ASP A 167 2.97 16.49 -10.03
N PHE A 168 1.87 16.71 -10.74
CA PHE A 168 0.82 15.70 -10.93
C PHE A 168 1.24 14.53 -11.83
N SER A 169 2.40 14.58 -12.49
CA SER A 169 2.94 13.41 -13.21
C SER A 169 3.26 12.26 -12.25
N ARG A 170 3.51 12.56 -10.96
CA ARG A 170 3.75 11.59 -9.89
C ARG A 170 2.54 10.70 -9.60
N LEU A 171 1.34 11.06 -10.05
CA LEU A 171 0.15 10.19 -10.01
C LEU A 171 0.24 8.99 -10.97
N ALA A 172 1.30 8.84 -11.76
CA ALA A 172 1.48 7.71 -12.67
C ALA A 172 1.35 6.35 -11.96
N THR A 173 1.92 6.19 -10.76
CA THR A 173 1.80 4.95 -9.97
C THR A 173 0.35 4.71 -9.53
N TRP A 174 -0.32 5.72 -8.97
CA TRP A 174 -1.73 5.62 -8.59
C TRP A 174 -2.60 5.20 -9.77
N ARG A 175 -2.44 5.86 -10.93
CA ARG A 175 -3.22 5.58 -12.14
C ARG A 175 -3.00 4.18 -12.67
N ALA A 176 -1.75 3.73 -12.73
CA ALA A 176 -1.40 2.40 -13.22
C ALA A 176 -1.95 1.30 -12.31
N VAL A 177 -1.77 1.44 -11.00
CA VAL A 177 -2.27 0.48 -10.01
C VAL A 177 -3.81 0.45 -10.00
N SER A 178 -4.46 1.61 -9.99
CA SER A 178 -5.93 1.72 -10.01
C SER A 178 -6.53 1.17 -11.31
N ALA A 179 -5.92 1.41 -12.45
CA ALA A 179 -6.38 0.83 -13.72
C ALA A 179 -6.25 -0.70 -13.72
N ARG A 180 -5.10 -1.23 -13.29
CA ARG A 180 -4.81 -2.66 -13.33
C ARG A 180 -5.63 -3.46 -12.32
N TRP A 181 -5.69 -3.00 -11.07
CA TRP A 181 -6.22 -3.78 -9.96
C TRP A 181 -7.66 -3.41 -9.59
N LEU A 182 -8.10 -2.17 -9.90
CA LEU A 182 -9.45 -1.70 -9.59
C LEU A 182 -10.30 -1.48 -10.85
N GLY A 183 -9.73 -1.58 -12.05
CA GLY A 183 -10.43 -1.26 -13.30
C GLY A 183 -10.86 0.21 -13.40
N ARG A 184 -10.21 1.11 -12.64
CA ARG A 184 -10.57 2.54 -12.59
C ARG A 184 -9.80 3.34 -13.62
N ALA A 185 -10.51 4.18 -14.37
CA ALA A 185 -9.89 5.21 -15.19
C ALA A 185 -9.33 6.33 -14.30
N PRO A 186 -8.30 7.07 -14.75
CA PRO A 186 -7.85 8.28 -14.07
C PRO A 186 -8.99 9.28 -13.88
N GLU A 187 -9.06 9.89 -12.69
CA GLU A 187 -10.07 10.89 -12.36
C GLU A 187 -9.44 12.28 -12.31
N ALA A 188 -10.15 13.29 -12.83
CA ALA A 188 -9.74 14.69 -12.70
C ALA A 188 -9.65 15.14 -11.23
N LEU A 189 -10.46 14.53 -10.36
CA LEU A 189 -10.46 14.79 -8.92
C LEU A 189 -9.08 14.61 -8.28
N ASP A 190 -8.28 13.64 -8.74
CA ASP A 190 -6.94 13.37 -8.19
C ASP A 190 -5.97 14.56 -8.37
N GLU A 191 -6.29 15.50 -9.27
CA GLU A 191 -5.48 16.71 -9.53
C GLU A 191 -6.00 17.97 -8.81
N GLU A 192 -7.06 17.87 -8.01
CA GLU A 192 -7.68 19.04 -7.37
C GLU A 192 -7.05 19.41 -6.01
N GLY A 193 -6.14 18.58 -5.50
CA GLY A 193 -5.44 18.81 -4.24
C GLY A 193 -4.46 19.98 -4.28
N LYS A 194 -4.27 20.64 -3.12
CA LYS A 194 -3.37 21.81 -2.96
C LYS A 194 -2.15 21.51 -2.09
N GLY A 195 -1.96 20.26 -1.71
CA GLY A 195 -0.82 19.78 -0.91
C GLY A 195 -0.85 20.19 0.56
N PHE A 196 0.26 19.87 1.24
CA PHE A 196 0.39 19.95 2.70
C PHE A 196 0.67 21.36 3.25
N ALA A 197 0.86 22.35 2.39
CA ALA A 197 1.20 23.71 2.83
C ALA A 197 0.08 24.37 3.67
N ARG A 198 -1.18 23.95 3.46
CA ARG A 198 -2.35 24.47 4.20
C ARG A 198 -2.76 23.65 5.42
N SER A 199 -2.15 22.47 5.63
CA SER A 199 -2.52 21.57 6.73
C SER A 199 -1.78 21.83 8.04
N ARG A 200 -0.94 22.88 8.11
CA ARG A 200 -0.27 23.29 9.36
C ARG A 200 -1.26 24.03 10.27
N HIS A 201 -1.71 23.37 11.34
CA HIS A 201 -2.12 24.01 12.59
C HIS A 201 -1.26 23.45 13.70
#